data_AF-A0A7W1T2U7-F1
#
_entry.id   AF-A0A7W1T2U7-F1
#
_cell.length_a   1.000
_cell.length_b   1.000
_cell.length_c   1.000
_cell.angle_alpha   90.00
_cell.angle_beta   90.00
_cell.angle_gamma   90.00
#
_symmetry.space_group_name_H-M   'P 1'
#
loop_
_entity.id
_entity.type
_entity.pdbx_description
1 polymer ?
#
loop_
_entity_poly.entity_id
_entity_poly.type
_entity_poly.pdbx_seq_one_letter_code
_entity_poly.pdbx_strand_id
1 'polypeptide(L)'
;MDGLAQAAGHLDRQEPLKNYCKGLLLPGERKSIEPMAARLDPSSVQPMRQSLHHLVAKAPWSDEAVLEQVRNHVLPAMQKHGPVMAWIVDDTGFPKKGKHSVGVTRQYCGQLGKQDNCRVAVSLSVATWSSSLPIDYRLYLPKEWAEDDKRRKKAEVPEEVQFQIKPA
;
A
#
# COMPACT_ATOMS: atom_id res chain seq x y z
N MET A 1 15.34 -6.55 7.41
CA MET A 1 14.35 -5.49 7.74
C MET A 1 14.99 -4.10 7.77
N ASP A 2 16.30 -3.97 7.98
CA ASP A 2 16.95 -2.66 8.16
C ASP A 2 16.85 -1.75 6.93
N GLY A 3 16.94 -2.29 5.71
CA GLY A 3 16.79 -1.50 4.48
C GLY A 3 15.42 -0.81 4.38
N LEU A 4 14.32 -1.54 4.67
CA LEU A 4 12.97 -0.96 4.71
C LEU A 4 12.86 0.12 5.79
N ALA A 5 13.43 -0.15 6.97
CA ALA A 5 13.42 0.80 8.08
C ALA A 5 14.15 2.09 7.72
N GLN A 6 15.32 2.00 7.08
CA GLN A 6 16.06 3.15 6.58
C GLN A 6 15.29 3.92 5.50
N ALA A 7 14.55 3.24 4.62
CA ALA A 7 13.67 3.89 3.63
C ALA A 7 12.54 4.72 4.25
N ALA A 8 12.10 4.38 5.47
CA ALA A 8 11.14 5.23 6.19
C ALA A 8 11.74 6.58 6.62
N GLY A 9 13.05 6.76 6.41
CA GLY A 9 13.78 8.00 6.60
C GLY A 9 14.20 8.19 8.05
N HIS A 10 13.54 9.12 8.73
CA HIS A 10 13.92 9.57 10.07
C HIS A 10 14.01 8.40 11.08
N LEU A 11 15.00 8.47 11.97
CA LEU A 11 15.37 7.37 12.89
C LEU A 11 14.20 6.89 13.77
N ASP A 12 13.32 7.80 14.18
CA ASP A 12 12.13 7.51 14.99
C ASP A 12 11.10 6.60 14.31
N ARG A 13 11.12 6.48 12.98
CA ARG A 13 10.19 5.63 12.21
C ARG A 13 10.72 4.22 11.98
N GLN A 14 12.01 4.00 12.21
CA GLN A 14 12.64 2.71 11.90
C GLN A 14 12.05 1.57 12.72
N GLU A 15 12.01 1.74 14.03
CA GLU A 15 11.48 0.73 14.94
C GLU A 15 9.97 0.52 14.77
N PRO A 16 9.13 1.57 14.68
CA PRO A 16 7.72 1.41 14.32
C PRO A 16 7.51 0.65 13.01
N LEU A 17 8.30 0.91 11.96
CA LEU A 17 8.17 0.22 10.67
C LEU A 17 8.51 -1.26 10.80
N LYS A 18 9.61 -1.60 11.48
CA LYS A 18 9.97 -2.99 11.80
C LYS A 18 8.84 -3.69 12.54
N ASN A 19 8.27 -3.03 13.55
CA ASN A 19 7.15 -3.58 14.33
C ASN A 19 5.89 -3.74 13.49
N TYR A 20 5.56 -2.78 12.63
CA TYR A 20 4.40 -2.88 11.75
C TYR A 20 4.52 -4.07 10.80
N CYS A 21 5.66 -4.21 10.11
CA CYS A 21 5.92 -5.34 9.23
C CYS A 21 5.93 -6.67 10.00
N LYS A 22 6.54 -6.73 11.18
CA LYS A 22 6.52 -7.91 12.04
C LYS A 22 5.07 -8.28 12.41
N GLY A 23 4.26 -7.31 12.83
CA GLY A 23 2.85 -7.53 13.16
C GLY A 23 2.02 -8.05 11.98
N LEU A 24 2.33 -7.64 10.75
CA LEU A 24 1.70 -8.17 9.54
C LEU A 24 2.07 -9.63 9.28
N LEU A 25 3.31 -10.03 9.58
CA LEU A 25 3.82 -11.38 9.35
C LEU A 25 3.51 -12.37 10.48
N LEU A 26 3.28 -11.88 11.70
CA LEU A 26 2.94 -12.74 12.85
C LEU A 26 1.60 -13.47 12.63
N PRO A 27 1.47 -14.72 13.11
CA PRO A 27 0.23 -15.48 12.97
C PRO A 27 -0.95 -14.77 13.65
N GLY A 28 -2.13 -14.90 13.04
CA GLY A 28 -3.38 -14.34 13.55
C GLY A 28 -4.31 -13.87 12.44
N GLU A 29 -5.61 -13.99 12.66
CA GLU A 29 -6.63 -13.68 11.65
C GLU A 29 -6.74 -12.17 11.40
N ARG A 30 -6.83 -11.36 12.46
CA ARG A 30 -6.99 -9.91 12.36
C ARG A 30 -5.65 -9.18 12.27
N LYS A 31 -5.44 -8.48 11.15
CA LYS A 31 -4.28 -7.62 10.86
C LYS A 31 -4.58 -6.12 11.05
N SER A 32 -5.48 -5.78 11.96
CA SER A 32 -5.68 -4.39 12.39
C SER A 32 -4.64 -4.00 13.45
N ILE A 33 -4.42 -2.69 13.61
CA ILE A 33 -3.35 -2.12 14.43
C ILE A 33 -3.40 -2.62 15.89
N GLU A 34 -4.57 -2.66 16.51
CA GLU A 34 -4.69 -3.04 17.92
C GLU A 34 -4.40 -4.52 18.20
N PRO A 35 -4.98 -5.50 17.46
CA PRO A 35 -4.55 -6.89 17.54
C PRO A 35 -3.08 -7.10 17.21
N MET A 36 -2.50 -6.34 16.27
CA MET A 36 -1.06 -6.40 16.00
C MET A 36 -0.26 -5.91 17.21
N ALA A 37 -0.63 -4.77 17.79
CA ALA A 37 0.01 -4.20 18.96
C ALA A 37 -0.02 -5.17 20.16
N ALA A 38 -1.17 -5.78 20.42
CA ALA A 38 -1.34 -6.75 21.50
C ALA A 38 -0.45 -8.00 21.35
N ARG A 39 -0.11 -8.40 20.12
CA ARG A 39 0.79 -9.53 19.86
C ARG A 39 2.26 -9.15 19.91
N LEU A 40 2.58 -7.92 19.49
CA LEU A 40 3.95 -7.42 19.46
C LEU A 40 4.45 -7.09 20.87
N ASP A 41 3.60 -6.45 21.67
CA ASP A 41 3.91 -6.07 23.05
C ASP A 41 2.64 -6.12 23.92
N PRO A 42 2.33 -7.29 24.52
CA PRO A 42 1.19 -7.46 25.40
C PRO A 42 1.26 -6.60 26.67
N SER A 43 2.46 -6.20 27.09
CA SER A 43 2.68 -5.40 28.31
C SER A 43 2.40 -3.91 28.08
N SER A 44 2.59 -3.45 26.84
CA SER A 44 2.46 -2.04 26.44
C SER A 44 1.61 -1.87 25.18
N VAL A 45 0.41 -2.47 25.17
CA VAL A 45 -0.48 -2.48 24.00
C VAL A 45 -0.83 -1.07 23.51
N GLN A 46 -1.18 -0.14 24.41
CA GLN A 46 -1.59 1.20 24.01
C GLN A 46 -0.44 2.04 23.42
N PRO A 47 0.76 2.10 24.03
CA PRO A 47 1.93 2.69 23.40
C PRO A 47 2.26 2.08 22.02
N MET A 48 2.27 0.75 21.92
CA MET A 48 2.54 0.06 20.65
C MET A 48 1.48 0.40 19.60
N ARG A 49 0.20 0.41 19.96
CA ARG A 49 -0.91 0.78 19.07
C ARG A 49 -0.75 2.20 18.54
N GLN A 50 -0.39 3.15 19.40
CA GLN A 50 -0.17 4.55 18.99
C GLN A 50 1.04 4.70 18.07
N SER A 51 2.14 4.00 18.37
CA SER A 51 3.34 3.98 17.54
C SER A 51 3.05 3.47 16.12
N LEU A 52 2.38 2.32 16.02
CA LEU A 52 1.99 1.72 14.74
C LEU A 52 0.99 2.59 13.96
N HIS A 53 0.01 3.19 14.65
CA HIS A 53 -0.96 4.07 14.01
C HIS A 53 -0.30 5.35 13.49
N HIS A 54 0.56 5.97 14.29
CA HIS A 54 1.28 7.17 13.88
C HIS A 54 2.11 6.92 12.63
N LEU A 55 2.87 5.81 12.59
CA LEU A 55 3.65 5.43 11.42
C LEU A 55 2.77 5.35 10.15
N VAL A 56 1.68 4.59 10.18
CA VAL A 56 0.91 4.31 8.95
C VAL A 56 0.02 5.47 8.54
N ALA A 57 -0.50 6.25 9.48
CA ALA A 57 -1.53 7.25 9.21
C ALA A 57 -1.01 8.70 9.18
N LYS A 58 0.16 8.99 9.75
CA LYS A 58 0.62 10.37 9.97
C LYS A 58 2.10 10.63 9.69
N ALA A 59 2.98 9.64 9.85
CA ALA A 59 4.40 9.85 9.64
C ALA A 59 4.70 10.11 8.15
N PRO A 60 5.48 11.13 7.79
CA PRO A 60 5.76 11.47 6.40
C PRO A 60 6.93 10.63 5.85
N TRP A 61 6.70 9.33 5.64
CA TRP A 61 7.59 8.45 4.87
C TRP A 61 7.13 8.37 3.42
N SER A 62 8.07 8.14 2.49
CA SER A 62 7.78 7.98 1.07
C SER A 62 7.52 6.51 0.74
N ASP A 63 6.38 6.22 0.14
CA ASP A 63 6.08 4.88 -0.35
C ASP A 63 6.96 4.50 -1.53
N GLU A 64 7.38 5.46 -2.35
CA GLU A 64 8.33 5.22 -3.43
C GLU A 64 9.69 4.74 -2.90
N ALA A 65 10.20 5.36 -1.84
CA ALA A 65 11.46 4.96 -1.21
C ALA A 65 11.37 3.55 -0.58
N VAL A 66 10.24 3.24 0.07
CA VAL A 66 9.99 1.90 0.63
C VAL A 66 9.88 0.86 -0.48
N LEU A 67 9.13 1.14 -1.55
CA LEU A 67 9.01 0.27 -2.72
C LEU A 67 10.37 0.08 -3.41
N GLU A 68 11.17 1.14 -3.54
CA GLU A 68 12.52 1.05 -4.08
C GLU A 68 13.40 0.09 -3.27
N GLN A 69 13.34 0.15 -1.94
CA GLN A 69 14.07 -0.80 -1.10
C GLN A 69 13.56 -2.24 -1.25
N VAL A 70 12.26 -2.44 -1.46
CA VAL A 70 11.72 -3.77 -1.81
C VAL A 70 12.32 -4.25 -3.14
N ARG A 71 12.35 -3.39 -4.18
CA ARG A 71 12.94 -3.72 -5.49
C ARG A 71 14.41 -4.09 -5.36
N ASN A 72 15.19 -3.28 -4.65
CA ASN A 72 16.63 -3.50 -4.43
C ASN A 72 16.92 -4.81 -3.69
N HIS A 73 15.99 -5.28 -2.85
CA HIS A 73 16.15 -6.53 -2.13
C HIS A 73 15.67 -7.75 -2.93
N VAL A 74 14.48 -7.67 -3.54
CA VAL A 74 13.78 -8.83 -4.11
C VAL A 74 14.19 -9.07 -5.56
N LEU A 75 14.38 -8.01 -6.37
CA LEU A 75 14.66 -8.17 -7.80
C LEU A 75 15.98 -8.91 -8.06
N PRO A 76 17.11 -8.63 -7.37
CA PRO A 76 18.33 -9.40 -7.56
C PRO A 76 18.16 -10.87 -7.17
N ALA A 77 17.34 -11.17 -6.16
CA ALA A 77 17.06 -12.55 -5.76
C ALA A 77 16.24 -13.28 -6.82
N MET A 78 15.22 -12.64 -7.40
CA MET A 78 14.46 -13.19 -8.53
C MET A 78 15.36 -13.45 -9.74
N GLN A 79 16.26 -12.51 -10.05
CA GLN A 79 17.13 -12.59 -11.23
C GLN A 79 18.19 -13.69 -11.16
N LYS A 80 18.49 -14.23 -9.96
CA LYS A 80 19.30 -15.45 -9.81
C LYS A 80 18.63 -16.68 -10.44
N HIS A 81 17.31 -16.67 -10.60
CA HIS A 81 16.54 -17.78 -11.17
C HIS A 81 16.12 -17.55 -12.63
N GLY A 82 16.52 -16.42 -13.23
CA GLY A 82 16.25 -16.11 -14.63
C GLY A 82 16.03 -14.61 -14.86
N PRO A 83 16.14 -14.13 -16.11
CA PRO A 83 15.93 -12.73 -16.43
C PRO A 83 14.46 -12.31 -16.25
N VAL A 84 14.24 -10.99 -16.19
CA VAL A 84 12.89 -10.44 -16.32
C VAL A 84 12.40 -10.70 -17.74
N MET A 85 11.28 -11.40 -17.85
CA MET A 85 10.68 -11.83 -19.11
C MET A 85 9.49 -10.95 -19.52
N ALA A 86 8.80 -10.35 -18.55
CA ALA A 86 7.59 -9.58 -18.80
C ALA A 86 7.44 -8.39 -17.85
N TRP A 87 6.77 -7.37 -18.37
CA TRP A 87 6.25 -6.22 -17.64
C TRP A 87 4.73 -6.31 -17.69
N ILE A 88 4.10 -6.34 -16.52
CA ILE A 88 2.67 -6.61 -16.37
C ILE A 88 2.04 -5.35 -15.78
N VAL A 89 1.11 -4.76 -16.53
CA VAL A 89 0.24 -3.69 -16.04
C VAL A 89 -1.11 -4.31 -15.71
N ASP A 90 -1.52 -4.20 -14.45
CA ASP A 90 -2.77 -4.78 -13.98
C ASP A 90 -3.49 -3.81 -13.04
N ASP A 91 -4.81 -3.75 -13.16
CA ASP A 91 -5.68 -3.01 -12.25
C ASP A 91 -6.29 -3.93 -11.18
N THR A 92 -5.99 -3.66 -9.92
CA THR A 92 -6.52 -4.42 -8.79
C THR A 92 -7.61 -3.63 -8.08
N GLY A 93 -8.81 -4.20 -8.03
CA GLY A 93 -9.93 -3.66 -7.26
C GLY A 93 -9.93 -4.14 -5.81
N PHE A 94 -10.08 -3.22 -4.86
CA PHE A 94 -10.19 -3.49 -3.42
C PHE A 94 -11.60 -3.17 -2.93
N PRO A 95 -12.43 -4.18 -2.60
CA PRO A 95 -13.78 -3.97 -2.08
C PRO A 95 -13.79 -3.09 -0.82
N LYS A 96 -14.78 -2.20 -0.75
CA LYS A 96 -14.98 -1.29 0.39
C LYS A 96 -16.46 -1.18 0.72
N LYS A 97 -16.80 -0.91 1.98
CA LYS A 97 -18.19 -0.69 2.41
C LYS A 97 -18.52 0.79 2.70
N GLY A 98 -17.52 1.63 2.91
CA GLY A 98 -17.70 3.06 3.22
C GLY A 98 -17.38 3.99 2.06
N LYS A 99 -17.49 5.31 2.31
CA LYS A 99 -17.25 6.39 1.34
C LYS A 99 -15.96 7.20 1.60
N HIS A 100 -15.20 6.86 2.64
CA HIS A 100 -14.07 7.68 3.10
C HIS A 100 -12.70 7.25 2.58
N SER A 101 -12.56 6.02 2.04
CA SER A 101 -11.29 5.61 1.43
C SER A 101 -11.09 6.33 0.10
N VAL A 102 -9.94 6.97 -0.10
CA VAL A 102 -9.58 7.64 -1.36
C VAL A 102 -9.87 6.74 -2.57
N GLY A 103 -10.50 7.32 -3.59
CA GLY A 103 -10.84 6.64 -4.84
C GLY A 103 -11.98 5.62 -4.76
N VAL A 104 -12.68 5.49 -3.61
CA VAL A 104 -13.79 4.56 -3.48
C VAL A 104 -15.06 5.05 -4.17
N THR A 105 -15.56 4.29 -5.15
CA THR A 105 -16.86 4.49 -5.80
C THR A 105 -17.40 3.15 -6.29
N ARG A 106 -18.63 3.16 -6.83
CA ARG A 106 -19.23 2.03 -7.53
C ARG A 106 -18.63 1.94 -8.94
N GLN A 107 -17.64 1.06 -9.10
CA GLN A 107 -16.93 0.81 -10.35
C GLN A 107 -16.65 -0.69 -10.50
N TYR A 108 -16.13 -1.12 -11.65
CA TYR A 108 -15.79 -2.53 -11.84
C TYR A 108 -14.71 -2.95 -10.84
N CYS A 109 -14.95 -4.01 -10.08
CA CYS A 109 -14.00 -4.56 -9.12
C CYS A 109 -13.56 -5.94 -9.61
N GLY A 110 -12.33 -6.05 -10.13
CA GLY A 110 -11.79 -7.31 -10.63
C GLY A 110 -11.92 -8.47 -9.62
N GLN A 111 -11.63 -8.21 -8.33
CA GLN A 111 -11.77 -9.21 -7.26
C GLN A 111 -13.21 -9.74 -7.09
N LEU A 112 -14.24 -8.93 -7.37
CA LEU A 112 -15.65 -9.33 -7.24
C LEU A 112 -16.28 -9.75 -8.58
N GLY A 113 -15.60 -9.55 -9.71
CA GLY A 113 -16.10 -9.83 -11.06
C GLY A 113 -17.30 -8.97 -11.48
N LYS A 114 -17.60 -7.88 -10.76
CA LYS A 114 -18.79 -7.05 -10.99
C LYS A 114 -18.54 -5.60 -10.59
N GLN A 115 -19.47 -4.72 -10.96
CA GLN A 115 -19.53 -3.37 -10.42
C GLN A 115 -20.00 -3.38 -8.97
N ASP A 116 -19.18 -2.87 -8.07
CA ASP A 116 -19.49 -2.72 -6.64
C ASP A 116 -18.66 -1.57 -6.07
N ASN A 117 -18.89 -1.22 -4.80
CA ASN A 117 -18.12 -0.19 -4.12
C ASN A 117 -16.69 -0.69 -3.85
N CYS A 118 -15.73 -0.14 -4.59
CA CYS A 118 -14.32 -0.49 -4.48
C CYS A 118 -13.43 0.71 -4.78
N ARG A 119 -12.17 0.62 -4.36
CA ARG A 119 -11.09 1.46 -4.91
C ARG A 119 -10.30 0.62 -5.90
N VAL A 120 -9.75 1.23 -6.92
CA VAL A 120 -8.92 0.55 -7.92
C VAL A 120 -7.53 1.15 -7.86
N ALA A 121 -6.51 0.31 -8.04
CA ALA A 121 -5.17 0.79 -8.26
C ALA A 121 -4.53 0.04 -9.40
N VAL A 122 -3.69 0.75 -10.14
CA VAL A 122 -2.92 0.21 -11.25
C VAL A 122 -1.54 -0.11 -10.71
N SER A 123 -1.10 -1.34 -10.91
CA SER A 123 0.23 -1.80 -10.55
C SER A 123 1.05 -2.07 -11.79
N LEU A 124 2.35 -1.80 -11.70
CA LEU A 124 3.34 -2.31 -12.62
C LEU A 124 4.13 -3.40 -11.92
N SER A 125 4.16 -4.59 -12.49
CA SER A 125 4.92 -5.72 -11.97
C SER A 125 5.94 -6.21 -13.01
N VAL A 126 7.09 -6.69 -12.55
CA VAL A 126 8.02 -7.46 -13.37
C VAL A 126 7.89 -8.93 -13.05
N ALA A 127 8.04 -9.79 -14.06
CA ALA A 127 7.99 -11.22 -13.88
C ALA A 127 9.20 -11.91 -14.52
N THR A 128 9.76 -12.89 -13.81
CA THR A 128 10.62 -13.94 -14.36
C THR A 128 9.76 -15.17 -14.63
N TRP A 129 10.37 -16.25 -15.12
CA TRP A 129 9.62 -17.50 -15.35
C TRP A 129 9.05 -18.13 -14.06
N SER A 130 9.64 -17.83 -12.91
CA SER A 130 9.31 -18.48 -11.62
C SER A 130 8.69 -17.55 -10.59
N SER A 131 8.65 -16.23 -10.85
CA SER A 131 8.24 -15.25 -9.83
C SER A 131 7.78 -13.93 -10.45
N SER A 132 6.96 -13.18 -9.71
CA SER A 132 6.58 -11.81 -10.05
C SER A 132 6.74 -10.88 -8.85
N LEU A 133 6.98 -9.60 -9.12
CA LEU A 133 7.14 -8.54 -8.13
C LEU A 133 6.45 -7.26 -8.61
N PRO A 134 5.48 -6.73 -7.85
CA PRO A 134 5.00 -5.37 -8.02
C PRO A 134 6.13 -4.38 -7.74
N ILE A 135 6.44 -3.54 -8.74
CA ILE A 135 7.52 -2.56 -8.69
C ILE A 135 7.03 -1.12 -8.64
N ASP A 136 5.80 -0.83 -9.06
CA ASP A 136 5.18 0.49 -8.93
C ASP A 136 3.67 0.34 -8.75
N TYR A 137 3.04 1.32 -8.13
CA TYR A 137 1.63 1.27 -7.79
C TYR A 137 1.03 2.67 -7.70
N ARG A 138 -0.12 2.88 -8.34
CA ARG A 138 -0.86 4.13 -8.24
C ARG A 138 -2.33 3.88 -7.99
N LEU A 139 -2.90 4.62 -7.04
CA LEU A 139 -4.33 4.60 -6.80
C LEU A 139 -5.04 5.38 -7.91
N TYR A 140 -6.05 4.76 -8.53
CA TYR A 140 -6.90 5.44 -9.50
C TYR A 140 -7.87 6.38 -8.79
N LEU A 141 -7.93 7.64 -9.22
CA LEU A 141 -8.87 8.64 -8.72
C LEU A 141 -10.04 8.80 -9.70
N PRO A 142 -11.24 8.28 -9.38
CA PRO A 142 -12.41 8.41 -10.25
C PRO A 142 -12.85 9.87 -10.42
N LYS A 143 -13.52 10.18 -11.52
CA LYS A 143 -14.01 11.52 -11.85
C LYS A 143 -14.80 12.17 -10.71
N GLU A 144 -15.73 11.43 -10.09
CA GLU A 144 -16.53 11.91 -8.95
C GLU A 144 -15.71 12.30 -7.71
N TRP A 145 -14.51 11.72 -7.54
CA TRP A 145 -13.59 12.11 -6.48
C TRP A 145 -12.75 13.30 -6.88
N ALA A 146 -12.28 13.30 -8.13
CA ALA A 146 -11.44 14.37 -8.66
C ALA A 146 -12.19 15.72 -8.70
N GLU A 147 -13.51 15.70 -8.93
CA GLU A 147 -14.39 16.88 -8.99
C GLU A 147 -14.97 17.30 -7.62
N ASP A 148 -14.68 16.58 -6.53
CA ASP A 148 -15.15 16.92 -5.17
C ASP A 148 -14.01 17.49 -4.32
N ASP A 149 -13.81 18.80 -4.41
CA ASP A 149 -12.76 19.52 -3.66
C ASP A 149 -12.85 19.33 -2.15
N LYS A 150 -14.07 19.26 -1.60
CA LYS A 150 -14.27 19.08 -0.14
C LYS A 150 -13.77 17.71 0.29
N ARG A 151 -14.08 16.67 -0.49
CA ARG A 151 -13.65 15.29 -0.23
C ARG A 151 -12.14 15.12 -0.44
N ARG A 152 -11.57 15.74 -1.47
CA ARG A 152 -10.11 15.76 -1.72
C ARG A 152 -9.34 16.39 -0.56
N LYS A 153 -9.75 17.59 -0.13
CA LYS A 153 -9.12 18.29 1.01
C LYS A 153 -9.21 17.49 2.30
N LYS A 154 -10.38 16.90 2.59
CA LYS A 154 -10.59 16.10 3.81
C LYS A 154 -9.73 14.83 3.86
N ALA A 155 -9.46 14.22 2.70
CA ALA A 155 -8.68 12.99 2.60
C ALA A 155 -7.21 13.24 2.22
N GLU A 156 -6.77 14.51 2.19
CA GLU A 156 -5.40 14.91 1.90
C GLU A 156 -4.91 14.38 0.53
N VAL A 157 -5.80 14.36 -0.48
CA VAL A 157 -5.43 13.98 -1.85
C VAL A 157 -4.57 15.10 -2.46
N PRO A 158 -3.36 14.80 -2.97
CA PRO A 158 -2.50 15.82 -3.59
C PRO A 158 -3.17 16.54 -4.76
N GLU A 159 -2.81 17.81 -4.98
CA GLU A 159 -3.43 18.66 -6.00
C GLU A 159 -3.09 18.22 -7.42
N GLU A 160 -1.91 17.66 -7.62
CA GLU A 160 -1.41 17.12 -8.89
C GLU A 160 -2.15 15.85 -9.34
N VAL A 161 -2.83 15.14 -8.43
CA VAL A 161 -3.57 13.93 -8.78
C VAL A 161 -4.90 14.33 -9.42
N GLN A 162 -5.06 14.06 -10.71
CA GLN A 162 -6.26 14.38 -11.47
C GLN A 162 -6.92 13.12 -12.05
N PHE A 163 -8.19 13.23 -12.42
CA PHE A 163 -8.87 12.17 -13.15
C PHE A 163 -8.20 11.92 -14.50
N GLN A 164 -7.98 10.65 -14.84
CA GLN A 164 -7.40 10.22 -16.10
C GLN A 164 -8.21 9.09 -16.71
N ILE A 165 -8.32 9.06 -18.04
CA ILE A 165 -8.92 7.94 -18.77
C ILE A 165 -7.83 7.01 -19.26
N LYS A 166 -8.18 5.73 -19.48
CA LYS A 166 -7.28 4.79 -20.15
C LYS A 166 -7.00 5.32 -21.57
N PRO A 167 -5.73 5.47 -21.98
CA PRO A 167 -5.40 5.82 -23.36
C PRO A 167 -6.02 4.81 -24.33
N ALA A 168 -6.45 5.29 -25.50
CA ALA A 168 -6.97 4.47 -26.58
C ALA A 168 -5.88 3.59 -27.21
#